data_AF-A0A1Q9GAL2-F1
#
_entry.id   AF-A0A1Q9GAL2-F1
#
_cell.length_a   1.000
_cell.length_b   1.000
_cell.length_c   1.000
_cell.angle_alpha   90.00
_cell.angle_beta   90.00
_cell.angle_gamma   90.00
#
_symmetry.space_group_name_H-M   'P 1'
#
loop_
_entity.id
_entity.type
_entity.pdbx_description
1 polymer ?
#
loop_
_entity_poly.entity_id
_entity_poly.type
_entity_poly.pdbx_seq_one_letter_code
_entity_poly.pdbx_strand_id
1 'polypeptide(L)'
;MVGVAVFFMAPAHSETLLMKYDEYMDRCLSTYGEDKVTKSVCESQYQAIEKKEQELMAQADSGDQKSWIPASSQDGLREERIK
;
A
#
# COMPACT_ATOMS: atom_id res chain seq x y z
N MET A 1 -32.53 -23.39 23.34
CA MET A 1 -31.61 -22.85 22.32
C MET A 1 -31.53 -21.35 22.50
N VAL A 2 -30.42 -20.81 23.01
CA VAL A 2 -30.07 -19.40 22.81
C VAL A 2 -28.55 -19.35 22.71
N GLY A 3 -28.04 -19.42 21.49
CA GLY A 3 -26.62 -19.18 21.22
C GLY A 3 -26.41 -17.67 21.17
N VAL A 4 -25.77 -17.11 22.21
CA VAL A 4 -25.34 -15.71 22.19
C VAL A 4 -24.13 -15.63 21.26
N ALA A 5 -24.35 -15.16 20.04
CA ALA A 5 -23.27 -14.80 19.14
C ALA A 5 -22.62 -13.53 19.68
N VAL A 6 -21.55 -13.69 20.45
CA VAL A 6 -20.66 -12.59 20.81
C VAL A 6 -19.87 -12.23 19.55
N PHE A 7 -20.31 -11.19 18.86
CA PHE A 7 -19.51 -10.56 17.82
C PHE A 7 -18.30 -9.93 18.50
N PHE A 8 -17.15 -10.61 18.44
CA PHE A 8 -15.85 -10.00 18.73
C PHE A 8 -15.58 -8.95 17.65
N MET A 9 -15.97 -7.70 17.91
CA MET A 9 -15.39 -6.56 17.21
C MET A 9 -13.94 -6.45 17.70
N ALA A 10 -13.03 -7.07 16.94
CA ALA A 10 -11.61 -6.78 17.09
C ALA A 10 -11.39 -5.29 16.80
N PRO A 11 -10.64 -4.55 17.63
CA PRO A 11 -10.26 -3.19 17.31
C PRO A 11 -9.44 -3.23 16.02
N ALA A 12 -9.96 -2.62 14.96
CA ALA A 12 -9.20 -2.38 13.74
C ALA A 12 -8.15 -1.30 14.04
N HIS A 13 -7.09 -1.70 14.74
CA HIS A 13 -5.85 -0.93 14.72
C HIS A 13 -5.31 -1.06 13.30
N SER A 14 -5.58 -0.07 12.46
CA SER A 14 -4.86 0.06 11.19
C SER A 14 -3.41 0.37 11.53
N GLU A 15 -2.59 -0.66 11.67
CA GLU A 15 -1.15 -0.49 11.61
C GLU A 15 -0.81 0.25 10.31
N THR A 16 0.12 1.20 10.38
CA THR A 16 0.59 1.91 9.19
C THR A 16 1.13 0.87 8.21
N LEU A 17 0.64 0.88 6.97
CA LEU A 17 1.10 0.04 5.87
C LEU A 17 2.58 0.30 5.55
N LEU A 18 3.07 1.50 5.88
CA LEU A 18 4.44 1.91 5.68
C LEU A 18 5.41 1.33 6.70
N MET A 19 6.58 0.88 6.21
CA MET A 19 7.74 0.63 7.05
C MET A 19 8.25 1.94 7.67
N LYS A 20 8.95 1.86 8.80
CA LYS A 20 9.50 3.05 9.46
C LYS A 20 10.55 3.75 8.58
N TYR A 21 10.64 5.06 8.72
CA TYR A 21 11.62 5.89 8.00
C TYR A 21 13.05 5.34 8.06
N ASP A 22 13.55 5.01 9.26
CA ASP A 22 14.92 4.53 9.42
C ASP A 22 15.16 3.21 8.67
N GLU A 23 14.19 2.29 8.73
CA GLU A 23 14.28 1.00 8.03
C GLU A 23 14.21 1.18 6.51
N TYR A 24 13.34 2.08 6.03
CA TYR A 24 13.27 2.43 4.62
C TYR A 24 14.58 3.03 4.13
N MET A 25 15.13 3.99 4.88
CA MET A 25 16.36 4.67 4.52
C MET A 25 17.54 3.70 4.49
N ASP A 26 17.67 2.82 5.49
CA ASP A 26 18.71 1.80 5.52
C ASP A 26 18.63 0.88 4.30
N ARG A 27 17.43 0.37 3.98
CA ARG A 27 17.24 -0.50 2.81
C ARG A 27 17.47 0.23 1.49
N CYS A 28 17.00 1.46 1.36
CA CYS A 28 17.14 2.25 0.13
C CYS A 28 18.61 2.57 -0.14
N LEU A 29 19.33 3.05 0.87
CA LEU A 29 20.75 3.38 0.75
C LEU A 29 21.62 2.13 0.60
N SER A 30 21.30 1.04 1.29
CA SER A 30 21.98 -0.25 1.13
C SER A 30 21.84 -0.80 -0.30
N THR A 31 20.68 -0.56 -0.95
CA THR A 31 20.41 -1.08 -2.30
C THR A 31 20.99 -0.19 -3.39
N TYR A 32 20.84 1.13 -3.27
CA TYR A 32 21.11 2.09 -4.35
C TYR A 32 22.37 2.93 -4.12
N GLY A 33 22.93 2.93 -2.91
CA GLY A 33 24.13 3.67 -2.54
C GLY A 33 23.87 4.79 -1.55
N GLU A 34 24.93 5.19 -0.84
CA GLU A 34 24.91 6.22 0.21
C GLU A 34 25.25 7.63 -0.29
N ASP A 35 25.25 7.86 -1.61
CA ASP A 35 25.55 9.18 -2.15
C ASP A 35 24.44 10.20 -1.87
N LYS A 36 24.78 11.49 -1.93
CA LYS A 36 23.87 12.58 -1.57
C LYS A 36 22.62 12.64 -2.45
N VAL A 37 22.73 12.25 -3.72
CA VAL A 37 21.61 12.28 -4.66
C VAL A 37 20.66 11.14 -4.33
N THR A 38 21.20 9.93 -4.19
CA THR A 38 20.43 8.74 -3.80
C THR A 38 19.70 8.96 -2.48
N LYS A 39 20.37 9.54 -1.47
CA LYS A 39 19.73 9.90 -0.20
C LYS A 39 18.54 10.83 -0.38
N SER A 40 18.71 11.92 -1.15
CA SER A 40 17.62 12.87 -1.40
C SER A 40 16.45 12.22 -2.14
N VAL A 41 16.73 11.33 -3.10
CA VAL A 41 15.69 10.59 -3.83
C VAL A 41 14.95 9.62 -2.91
N CYS A 42 15.67 8.87 -2.06
CA CYS A 42 15.07 7.99 -1.07
C CYS A 42 14.14 8.78 -0.12
N GLU A 43 14.60 9.90 0.43
CA GLU A 43 13.81 10.76 1.32
C GLU A 43 12.54 11.29 0.63
N SER A 44 12.67 11.80 -0.60
CA SER A 44 11.55 12.30 -1.39
C SER A 44 10.51 11.22 -1.69
N GLN A 45 10.97 10.01 -2.04
CA GLN A 45 10.07 8.86 -2.22
C GLN A 45 9.35 8.50 -0.94
N TYR A 46 10.04 8.45 0.21
CA TYR A 46 9.40 8.11 1.48
C TYR A 46 8.26 9.08 1.80
N GLN A 47 8.50 10.39 1.65
CA GLN A 47 7.46 11.41 1.86
C GLN A 47 6.28 11.26 0.90
N ALA A 48 6.53 10.92 -0.37
CA ALA A 48 5.47 10.67 -1.34
C ALA A 48 4.60 9.48 -0.94
N ILE A 49 5.21 8.42 -0.40
CA ILE A 49 4.46 7.25 0.06
C ILE A 49 3.67 7.58 1.32
N GLU A 50 4.24 8.30 2.29
CA GLU A 50 3.56 8.74 3.52
C GLU A 50 2.32 9.58 3.21
N LYS A 51 2.46 10.54 2.29
CA LYS A 51 1.32 11.35 1.85
C LYS A 51 0.23 10.49 1.22
N LYS A 52 0.61 9.53 0.37
CA LYS A 52 -0.34 8.63 -0.28
C LYS A 52 -1.05 7.72 0.72
N GLU A 53 -0.36 7.26 1.75
CA GLU A 53 -0.97 6.48 2.83
C GLU A 53 -2.05 7.30 3.55
N GLN A 54 -1.74 8.55 3.91
CA GLN A 54 -2.72 9.46 4.53
C GLN A 54 -3.93 9.71 3.62
N GLU A 55 -3.70 9.90 2.32
CA GLU A 55 -4.78 10.05 1.33
C GLU A 55 -5.66 8.79 1.22
N LEU A 56 -5.07 7.60 1.32
CA LEU A 56 -5.80 6.32 1.30
C LEU A 56 -6.61 6.10 2.57
N MET A 57 -6.05 6.44 3.74
CA MET A 57 -6.78 6.39 5.00
C MET A 57 -7.96 7.36 5.01
N ALA A 58 -7.78 8.58 4.49
CA ALA A 58 -8.86 9.54 4.34
C ALA A 58 -9.95 9.08 3.35
N GLN A 59 -9.58 8.43 2.25
CA GLN A 59 -10.52 7.86 1.27
C GLN A 59 -11.30 6.67 1.82
N ALA A 60 -10.65 5.81 2.62
CA ALA A 60 -11.33 4.70 3.28
C ALA A 60 -12.42 5.20 4.25
N ASP A 61 -12.17 6.31 4.93
CA ASP A 61 -13.13 6.94 5.85
C ASP A 61 -14.28 7.65 5.11
N SER A 62 -14.08 8.03 3.84
CA SER A 62 -15.09 8.72 3.01
C SER A 62 -15.95 7.79 2.14
N GLY A 63 -15.83 6.46 2.29
CA GLY A 63 -16.77 5.48 1.73
C GLY A 63 -16.71 5.25 0.21
N ASP A 64 -15.86 5.98 -0.52
CA ASP A 64 -15.62 5.78 -1.94
C ASP A 64 -14.56 4.70 -2.16
N GLN A 65 -14.95 3.43 -2.04
CA GLN A 65 -14.11 2.28 -2.38
C GLN A 65 -13.96 2.18 -3.91
N LYS A 66 -13.19 3.08 -4.52
CA LYS A 66 -12.75 2.94 -5.91
C LYS A 66 -11.68 1.86 -5.94
N SER A 67 -12.07 0.65 -6.34
CA SER A 67 -11.20 -0.51 -6.50
C SER A 67 -9.96 -0.13 -7.33
N TRP A 68 -8.81 0.03 -6.67
CA TRP A 68 -7.55 0.26 -7.36
C TRP A 68 -7.13 -1.04 -8.04
N ILE A 69 -7.55 -1.21 -9.29
CA ILE A 69 -7.00 -2.22 -10.19
C ILE A 69 -5.83 -1.54 -10.92
N PRO A 70 -4.57 -1.96 -10.70
CA PRO A 70 -3.46 -1.43 -11.47
C PRO A 70 -3.68 -1.76 -12.96
N ALA A 71 -3.58 -0.74 -13.81
CA ALA A 71 -3.87 -0.81 -15.24
C ALA A 71 -2.79 -1.56 -16.07
N SER A 72 -2.28 -2.67 -15.56
CA SER A 72 -1.22 -3.46 -16.21
C SER A 72 -1.57 -4.94 -16.40
N SER A 73 -2.85 -5.31 -16.49
CA SER A 73 -3.25 -6.69 -16.84
C SER A 73 -4.40 -6.79 -17.85
N GLN A 74 -4.61 -5.76 -18.68
CA GLN A 74 -5.48 -5.85 -19.87
C GLN A 74 -4.70 -5.83 -21.18
N ASP A 75 -3.58 -6.55 -21.24
CA ASP A 75 -2.96 -6.90 -22.51
C ASP A 75 -2.53 -8.37 -22.46
N GLY A 76 -3.21 -9.21 -23.27
CA GLY A 76 -2.90 -10.63 -23.43
C GLY A 76 -4.02 -11.60 -23.05
N LEU A 77 -5.00 -11.81 -23.94
CA LEU A 77 -5.02 -13.00 -24.81
C LEU A 77 -6.33 -13.04 -25.61
N ARG A 78 -6.27 -12.43 -26.80
CA ARG A 78 -7.15 -12.73 -27.91
C ARG A 78 -6.68 -14.07 -28.53
N GLU A 79 -7.65 -14.93 -28.89
CA GLU A 79 -7.56 -16.05 -29.85
C GLU A 79 -7.04 -17.43 -29.38
N GLU A 80 -7.95 -18.37 -29.07
CA GLU A 80 -8.18 -19.69 -29.75
C GLU A 80 -9.26 -20.48 -28.97
N ARG A 81 -10.47 -20.67 -29.53
CA ARG A 81 -10.93 -21.80 -30.37
C ARG A 81 -11.24 -23.10 -29.58
N ILE A 82 -12.29 -23.80 -30.04
CA ILE A 82 -12.70 -25.21 -29.75
C ILE A 82 -13.67 -25.29 -28.54
N LYS A 83 -14.97 -25.60 -28.68
CA LYS A 83 -15.61 -26.70 -29.43
C LYS A 83 -17.07 -26.38 -29.77
#